data_AF-A0A0D6JVK6-F1
#
_entry.id   AF-A0A0D6JVK6-F1
#
_cell.length_a   1.000
_cell.length_b   1.000
_cell.length_c   1.000
_cell.angle_alpha   90.00
_cell.angle_beta   90.00
_cell.angle_gamma   90.00
#
_symmetry.space_group_name_H-M   'P 1'
#
loop_
_entity.id
_entity.type
_entity.pdbx_description
1 polymer ?
#
loop_
_entity_poly.entity_id
_entity_poly.type
_entity_poly.pdbx_seq_one_letter_code
_entity_poly.pdbx_strand_id
1 'polypeptide(L)'
;MIDWFTSQYTNPLSVAIILGLRFLSYFLYSGLVAAARGIKSKFTMISFSFAILSIAITFSVIHPDGVSKDFALIDFLLHFSFPIIAGYAVSSNPSNTRWISFSILLASTFFFLTLLIVLYGSGP
;
A
#
# COMPACT_ATOMS: atom_id res chain seq x y z
N MET A 1 -17.07 11.15 -9.79
CA MET A 1 -16.15 10.20 -9.10
C MET A 1 -16.84 9.55 -7.90
N ILE A 2 -17.42 10.31 -6.96
CA ILE A 2 -18.15 9.72 -5.82
C ILE A 2 -19.39 8.95 -6.27
N ASP A 3 -20.20 9.50 -7.17
CA ASP A 3 -21.47 8.86 -7.62
C ASP A 3 -21.28 7.51 -8.33
N TRP A 4 -20.16 7.35 -9.04
CA TRP A 4 -19.79 6.08 -9.65
C TRP A 4 -19.30 5.09 -8.58
N PHE A 5 -18.41 5.53 -7.68
CA PHE A 5 -17.85 4.66 -6.66
C PHE A 5 -18.94 4.13 -5.71
N THR A 6 -19.93 4.94 -5.39
CA THR A 6 -21.08 4.55 -4.57
C THR A 6 -22.04 3.60 -5.31
N SER A 7 -22.06 3.60 -6.65
CA SER A 7 -22.91 2.71 -7.44
C SER A 7 -22.28 1.34 -7.71
N GLN A 8 -20.97 1.18 -7.56
CA GLN A 8 -20.26 -0.09 -7.81
C GLN A 8 -20.16 -1.00 -6.59
N TYR A 9 -20.20 -0.45 -5.37
CA TYR A 9 -19.97 -1.21 -4.15
C TYR A 9 -21.19 -1.17 -3.24
N THR A 10 -21.59 -2.33 -2.70
CA THR A 10 -22.69 -2.45 -1.74
C THR A 10 -22.50 -1.58 -0.49
N ASN A 11 -21.23 -1.38 -0.09
CA ASN A 11 -20.88 -0.45 0.98
C ASN A 11 -19.62 0.36 0.62
N PRO A 12 -19.77 1.50 -0.07
CA PRO A 12 -18.65 2.29 -0.55
C PRO A 12 -17.83 2.89 0.60
N LEU A 13 -18.46 3.24 1.72
CA LEU A 13 -17.76 3.77 2.89
C LEU A 13 -16.77 2.75 3.46
N SER A 14 -17.18 1.49 3.59
CA SER A 14 -16.29 0.41 4.04
C SER A 14 -15.10 0.21 3.10
N VAL A 15 -15.33 0.22 1.78
CA VAL A 15 -14.24 0.11 0.79
C VAL A 15 -13.28 1.29 0.91
N ALA A 16 -13.79 2.52 1.03
CA ALA A 16 -12.97 3.71 1.19
C ALA A 16 -12.13 3.66 2.48
N ILE A 17 -12.71 3.22 3.60
CA ILE A 17 -11.98 3.06 4.87
C ILE A 17 -10.87 2.01 4.72
N ILE A 18 -11.18 0.86 4.12
CA ILE A 18 -10.21 -0.22 3.92
C ILE A 18 -9.05 0.23 3.02
N LEU A 19 -9.35 0.90 1.90
CA LEU A 19 -8.34 1.48 1.01
C LEU A 19 -7.52 2.56 1.74
N GLY A 20 -8.18 3.41 2.54
CA GLY A 20 -7.51 4.41 3.36
C GLY A 20 -6.52 3.80 4.36
N LEU A 21 -6.93 2.74 5.07
CA LEU A 21 -6.05 2.00 5.98
C LEU A 21 -4.89 1.33 5.25
N ARG A 22 -5.15 0.78 4.06
CA ARG A 22 -4.11 0.21 3.19
C ARG A 22 -3.09 1.28 2.80
N PHE A 23 -3.53 2.43 2.32
CA PHE A 23 -2.64 3.53 1.94
C PHE A 23 -1.87 4.09 3.14
N LEU A 24 -2.53 4.20 4.30
CA LEU A 24 -1.86 4.57 5.55
C LEU A 24 -0.71 3.60 5.87
N SER A 25 -0.89 2.30 5.67
CA SER A 25 0.18 1.31 5.89
C SER A 25 1.43 1.58 5.03
N TYR A 26 1.28 2.09 3.80
CA TYR A 26 2.39 2.43 2.91
C TYR A 26 3.16 3.65 3.40
N PHE A 27 2.45 4.66 3.91
CA PHE A 27 3.08 5.80 4.55
C PHE A 27 3.75 5.44 5.87
N LEU A 28 3.18 4.50 6.64
CA LEU A 28 3.81 4.00 7.87
C LEU A 28 5.09 3.21 7.56
N TYR A 29 5.11 2.39 6.51
CA TYR A 29 6.34 1.77 6.01
C TYR A 29 7.39 2.81 5.61
N SER A 30 6.96 3.84 4.88
CA SER A 30 7.85 4.93 4.46
C SER A 30 8.39 5.72 5.67
N GLY A 31 7.56 5.94 6.69
CA GLY A 31 7.96 6.54 7.96
C GLY A 31 8.94 5.67 8.75
N LEU A 32 8.76 4.34 8.74
CA LEU A 32 9.70 3.40 9.34
C LEU A 32 11.06 3.41 8.62
N VAL A 33 11.06 3.45 7.28
CA VAL A 33 12.27 3.63 6.47
C VAL A 33 12.95 4.94 6.79
N ALA A 34 12.19 6.04 6.90
CA ALA A 34 12.72 7.35 7.29
C ALA A 34 13.33 7.34 8.69
N ALA A 35 12.70 6.64 9.65
CA ALA A 35 13.21 6.51 11.00
C ALA A 35 14.49 5.66 11.09
N ALA A 36 14.69 4.71 10.16
CA ALA A 36 15.86 3.84 10.13
C ALA A 36 17.02 4.41 9.29
N ARG A 37 16.75 5.12 8.18
CA ARG A 37 17.74 5.59 7.21
C ARG A 37 17.81 7.12 7.06
N GLY A 38 16.90 7.86 7.70
CA GLY A 38 16.76 9.31 7.59
C GLY A 38 15.76 9.75 6.51
N ILE A 39 15.17 10.94 6.71
CA ILE A 39 14.15 11.50 5.79
C ILE A 39 14.70 11.79 4.38
N LYS A 40 15.98 12.18 4.28
CA LYS A 40 16.66 12.50 3.00
C LYS A 40 17.26 11.26 2.30
N SER A 41 17.07 10.07 2.85
CA SER A 41 17.55 8.84 2.23
C SER A 41 16.84 8.57 0.89
N LYS A 42 17.57 8.05 -0.09
CA LYS A 42 17.00 7.58 -1.36
C LYS A 42 15.91 6.53 -1.12
N PHE A 43 16.07 5.64 -0.14
CA PHE A 43 15.07 4.62 0.19
C PHE A 43 13.77 5.23 0.71
N THR A 44 13.84 6.31 1.50
CA THR A 44 12.67 7.02 1.99
C THR A 44 11.92 7.65 0.83
N MET A 45 12.62 8.35 -0.06
CA MET A 45 12.03 8.96 -1.26
C MET A 45 11.39 7.92 -2.18
N ILE A 46 12.08 6.79 -2.44
CA ILE A 46 11.54 5.70 -3.25
C ILE A 46 10.27 5.13 -2.62
N SER A 47 10.30 4.83 -1.31
CA SER A 47 9.14 4.30 -0.59
C SER A 47 7.93 5.25 -0.65
N PHE A 48 8.14 6.55 -0.41
CA PHE A 48 7.07 7.54 -0.55
C PHE A 48 6.53 7.65 -1.97
N SER A 49 7.42 7.62 -2.98
CA SER A 49 7.02 7.67 -4.39
C SER A 49 6.20 6.44 -4.77
N PHE A 50 6.58 5.26 -4.26
CA PHE A 50 5.83 4.03 -4.45
C PHE A 50 4.46 4.07 -3.77
N ALA A 51 4.35 4.70 -2.59
CA ALA A 51 3.06 4.89 -1.91
C ALA A 51 2.11 5.73 -2.77
N ILE A 52 2.59 6.87 -3.28
CA ILE A 52 1.80 7.75 -4.16
C ILE A 52 1.43 7.01 -5.46
N LEU A 53 2.38 6.29 -6.06
CA LEU A 53 2.15 5.54 -7.29
C LEU A 53 1.12 4.43 -7.09
N SER A 54 1.21 3.67 -6.00
CA SER A 54 0.24 2.61 -5.67
C SER A 54 -1.17 3.17 -5.46
N ILE A 55 -1.30 4.34 -4.82
CA ILE A 55 -2.58 5.04 -4.70
C ILE A 55 -3.12 5.40 -6.09
N ALA A 56 -2.31 6.02 -6.94
CA ALA A 56 -2.71 6.42 -8.28
C ALA A 56 -3.12 5.22 -9.15
N ILE A 57 -2.36 4.13 -9.10
CA ILE A 57 -2.69 2.88 -9.80
C ILE A 57 -3.97 2.29 -9.24
N THR A 58 -4.13 2.22 -7.91
CA THR A 58 -5.34 1.67 -7.29
C THR A 58 -6.57 2.41 -7.78
N PHE A 59 -6.57 3.76 -7.72
CA PHE A 59 -7.68 4.57 -8.24
C PHE A 59 -7.89 4.37 -9.75
N SER A 60 -6.82 4.26 -10.52
CA SER A 60 -6.90 4.05 -11.96
C SER A 60 -7.40 2.65 -12.33
N VAL A 61 -7.15 1.62 -11.53
CA VAL A 61 -7.60 0.24 -11.81
C VAL A 61 -9.07 0.06 -11.42
N ILE A 62 -9.51 0.69 -10.33
CA ILE A 62 -10.90 0.57 -9.88
C ILE A 62 -11.86 1.42 -10.72
N HIS A 63 -11.38 2.50 -11.36
CA HIS A 63 -12.20 3.36 -12.19
C HIS A 63 -12.62 2.64 -13.50
N PRO A 64 -13.87 2.76 -13.96
CA PRO A 64 -14.39 2.05 -15.13
C PRO A 64 -13.70 2.48 -16.42
N ASP A 65 -13.43 3.77 -16.58
CA ASP A 65 -12.63 4.31 -17.70
C ASP A 65 -11.11 4.30 -17.41
N GLY A 66 -10.71 3.49 -16.43
CA GLY A 66 -9.38 3.41 -15.90
C GLY A 66 -8.40 2.58 -16.72
N VAL A 67 -7.26 2.25 -16.13
CA VAL A 67 -6.27 1.35 -16.74
C VAL A 67 -6.74 -0.10 -16.67
N SER A 68 -6.26 -0.95 -17.58
CA SER A 68 -6.64 -2.36 -17.59
C SER A 68 -6.27 -3.05 -16.27
N LYS A 69 -7.00 -4.13 -15.94
CA LYS A 69 -6.68 -4.96 -14.77
C LYS A 69 -5.27 -5.56 -14.80
N ASP A 70 -4.57 -5.56 -15.95
CA ASP A 70 -3.17 -5.99 -16.03
C ASP A 70 -2.24 -5.11 -15.19
N PHE A 71 -2.61 -3.84 -14.97
CA PHE A 71 -1.89 -2.92 -14.09
C PHE A 71 -2.04 -3.28 -12.61
N ALA A 72 -2.98 -4.17 -12.24
CA ALA A 72 -3.09 -4.71 -10.89
C ALA A 72 -1.81 -5.44 -10.46
N LEU A 73 -1.11 -6.09 -11.40
CA LEU A 73 0.17 -6.76 -11.11
C LEU A 73 1.22 -5.77 -10.60
N ILE A 74 1.25 -4.56 -11.15
CA ILE A 74 2.18 -3.50 -10.71
C ILE A 74 1.84 -3.09 -9.28
N ASP A 75 0.55 -2.95 -8.96
CA ASP A 75 0.12 -2.61 -7.61
C ASP A 75 0.44 -3.72 -6.59
N PHE A 76 0.33 -5.00 -6.98
CA PHE A 76 0.81 -6.12 -6.16
C PHE A 76 2.33 -6.05 -5.94
N LEU A 77 3.10 -5.81 -6.99
CA LEU A 77 4.56 -5.68 -6.87
C LEU A 77 4.95 -4.52 -5.95
N LEU A 78 4.27 -3.37 -6.08
CA LEU A 78 4.46 -2.24 -5.17
C LEU A 78 4.09 -2.62 -3.75
N HIS A 79 2.98 -3.34 -3.53
CA HIS A 79 2.55 -3.79 -2.21
C HIS A 79 3.63 -4.61 -1.49
N PHE A 80 4.31 -5.52 -2.20
CA PHE A 80 5.41 -6.32 -1.65
C PHE A 80 6.74 -5.56 -1.56
N SER A 81 6.92 -4.49 -2.34
CA SER A 81 8.15 -3.69 -2.26
C SER A 81 8.30 -2.97 -0.92
N PHE A 82 7.20 -2.54 -0.28
CA PHE A 82 7.24 -1.86 1.02
C PHE A 82 7.88 -2.70 2.14
N PRO A 83 7.42 -3.94 2.44
CA PRO A 83 8.05 -4.77 3.47
C PRO A 83 9.50 -5.11 3.12
N ILE A 84 9.86 -5.26 1.85
CA ILE A 84 11.26 -5.52 1.45
C ILE A 84 12.13 -4.31 1.77
N ILE A 85 11.74 -3.11 1.34
CA ILE A 85 12.50 -1.88 1.57
C ILE A 85 12.58 -1.57 3.07
N ALA A 86 11.46 -1.68 3.78
CA ALA A 86 11.42 -1.44 5.23
C ALA A 86 12.20 -2.49 6.02
N GLY A 87 12.07 -3.77 5.66
CA GLY A 87 12.82 -4.86 6.29
C GLY A 87 14.33 -4.68 6.13
N TYR A 88 14.78 -4.29 4.93
CA TYR A 88 16.18 -3.92 4.70
C TYR A 88 16.60 -2.69 5.52
N ALA A 89 15.79 -1.65 5.55
CA ALA A 89 16.09 -0.43 6.31
C ALA A 89 16.24 -0.74 7.81
N VAL A 90 15.31 -1.51 8.37
CA VAL A 90 15.31 -1.93 9.79
C VAL A 90 16.48 -2.86 10.09
N SER A 91 16.77 -3.85 9.23
CA SER A 91 17.90 -4.76 9.47
C SER A 91 19.26 -4.05 9.40
N SER A 92 19.38 -3.01 8.55
CA SER A 92 20.60 -2.21 8.44
C SER A 92 20.81 -1.22 9.59
N ASN A 93 19.75 -0.87 10.34
CA ASN A 93 19.82 0.01 11.51
C ASN A 93 18.82 -0.49 12.57
N PRO A 94 19.14 -1.59 13.27
CA PRO A 94 18.18 -2.31 14.09
C PRO A 94 17.84 -1.59 15.38
N SER A 95 16.59 -1.71 15.81
CA SER A 95 16.14 -1.46 17.19
C SER A 95 14.90 -2.29 17.48
N ASN A 96 14.64 -2.61 18.76
CA ASN A 96 13.47 -3.40 19.15
C ASN A 96 12.17 -2.74 18.69
N THR A 97 12.03 -1.43 18.88
CA THR A 97 10.85 -0.66 18.45
C THR A 97 10.64 -0.72 16.94
N ARG A 98 11.72 -0.65 16.15
CA ARG A 98 11.65 -0.73 14.68
C ARG A 98 11.24 -2.13 14.21
N TRP A 99 11.77 -3.18 14.82
CA TRP A 99 11.39 -4.56 14.53
C TRP A 99 9.93 -4.85 14.90
N ILE A 100 9.47 -4.39 16.06
CA ILE A 100 8.05 -4.52 16.46
C ILE A 100 7.15 -3.80 15.45
N SER A 101 7.49 -2.55 15.12
CA SER A 101 6.73 -1.77 14.13
C SER A 101 6.71 -2.45 12.76
N PHE A 102 7.85 -2.98 12.31
CA PHE A 102 7.96 -3.75 11.09
C PHE A 102 7.06 -4.98 11.11
N SER A 103 7.08 -5.78 12.18
CA SER A 103 6.25 -6.99 12.30
C SER A 103 4.76 -6.69 12.26
N ILE A 104 4.31 -5.61 12.90
CA ILE A 104 2.91 -5.16 12.85
C ILE A 104 2.53 -4.78 11.42
N LEU A 105 3.37 -4.00 10.73
CA LEU A 105 3.14 -3.61 9.34
C LEU A 105 3.18 -4.81 8.39
N LEU A 106 4.05 -5.78 8.65
CA LEU A 106 4.14 -7.01 7.87
C LEU A 106 2.86 -7.84 7.98
N ALA A 107 2.31 -7.98 9.18
CA ALA A 107 1.00 -8.60 9.37
C ALA A 107 -0.11 -7.84 8.60
N SER A 108 -0.09 -6.51 8.62
CA SER A 108 -1.04 -5.70 7.84
C SER A 108 -0.89 -5.91 6.33
N THR A 109 0.32 -6.20 5.85
CA THR A 109 0.58 -6.48 4.41
C THR A 109 -0.14 -7.75 4.00
N PHE A 110 -0.03 -8.82 4.77
CA PHE A 110 -0.76 -10.06 4.46
C PHE A 110 -2.28 -9.87 4.53
N PHE A 111 -2.77 -9.06 5.47
CA PHE A 111 -4.19 -8.71 5.54
C PHE A 111 -4.66 -7.93 4.29
N PHE A 112 -3.93 -6.90 3.85
CA PHE A 112 -4.32 -6.14 2.65
C PHE A 112 -4.10 -6.90 1.34
N LEU A 113 -3.19 -7.87 1.33
CA LEU A 113 -2.99 -8.75 0.19
C LEU A 113 -4.25 -9.57 -0.12
N THR A 114 -4.88 -10.17 0.89
CA THR A 114 -6.11 -10.95 0.68
C THR A 114 -7.22 -10.06 0.13
N LEU A 115 -7.32 -8.82 0.62
CA LEU A 115 -8.28 -7.83 0.14
C LEU A 115 -8.00 -7.38 -1.30
N LEU A 116 -6.74 -7.18 -1.67
CA LEU A 116 -6.33 -6.87 -3.05
C LEU A 116 -6.72 -7.99 -4.03
N ILE A 117 -6.51 -9.25 -3.63
CA ILE A 117 -6.91 -10.41 -4.43
C ILE A 117 -8.43 -10.42 -4.64
N VAL A 118 -9.22 -10.17 -3.59
CA VAL A 118 -10.67 -10.07 -3.71
C VAL A 118 -11.07 -8.90 -4.61
N LEU A 119 -10.49 -7.72 -4.39
CA LEU A 119 -10.84 -6.50 -5.11
C LEU A 119 -10.54 -6.59 -6.62
N TYR A 120 -9.40 -7.17 -6.99
CA TYR A 120 -8.99 -7.28 -8.40
C TYR A 120 -9.47 -8.57 -9.07
N GLY A 121 -9.56 -9.67 -8.33
CA GLY A 121 -10.00 -10.97 -8.83
C GLY A 121 -11.52 -11.08 -9.03
N SER A 122 -12.32 -10.48 -8.15
CA SER A 122 -13.78 -10.53 -8.25
C SER A 122 -14.32 -9.50 -9.24
N GLY A 123 -13.55 -8.43 -9.52
CA GLY A 123 -14.07 -7.24 -10.19
C GLY A 123 -15.18 -6.56 -9.38
N PRO A 124 -15.65 -5.38 -9.81
CA PRO A 124 -17.03 -5.01 -9.55
C PRO A 124 -17.98 -6.05 -10.17
#